data_AF-A0A0G2F121-F1
#
_entry.id   AF-A0A0G2F121-F1
#
_cell.length_a   1.000
_cell.length_b   1.000
_cell.length_c   1.000
_cell.angle_alpha   90.00
_cell.angle_beta   90.00
_cell.angle_gamma   90.00
#
_symmetry.space_group_name_H-M   'P 1'
#
loop_
_entity.id
_entity.type
_entity.pdbx_description
1 polymer ?
#
loop_
_entity_poly.entity_id
_entity_poly.type
_entity_poly.pdbx_seq_one_letter_code
_entity_poly.pdbx_strand_id
1 'polypeptide(L)'
;MSGVGDIIAIAELGYKLAEALKKYIDEVETAEESIKALVIEVEQASSHVDGLSSLIDENQHTTFLSPVGVDKCRRLAVDFKTTILTIRSALGATSESETDLDKIVAAFLIKKRQRWQWPLLSRKVLAAPREHLGELKLELQLLMVSATAHKL
;
A
#
# COMPACT_ATOMS: atom_id res chain seq x y z
N MET A 1 -12.82 12.37 12.50
CA MET A 1 -11.51 12.49 13.18
C MET A 1 -10.54 11.68 12.35
N SER A 2 -9.68 12.34 11.57
CA SER A 2 -8.64 11.72 10.72
C SER A 2 -7.30 11.92 11.43
N GLY A 3 -6.81 10.89 12.12
CA GLY A 3 -5.66 10.96 13.03
C GLY A 3 -4.46 10.11 12.60
N VAL A 4 -3.38 10.17 13.38
CA VAL A 4 -2.18 9.32 13.24
C VAL A 4 -2.57 7.83 13.19
N GLY A 5 -3.54 7.42 14.01
CA GLY A 5 -4.05 6.04 14.02
C GLY A 5 -4.65 5.58 12.70
N ASP A 6 -5.25 6.47 11.90
CA ASP A 6 -5.79 6.08 10.58
C ASP A 6 -4.67 5.81 9.57
N ILE A 7 -3.57 6.55 9.66
CA ILE A 7 -2.40 6.37 8.79
C ILE A 7 -1.71 5.05 9.11
N ILE A 8 -1.57 4.71 10.40
CA ILE A 8 -1.04 3.41 10.84
C ILE A 8 -1.93 2.27 10.31
N ALA A 9 -3.25 2.37 10.48
CA ALA A 9 -4.19 1.35 9.98
C ALA A 9 -4.12 1.18 8.45
N ILE A 10 -3.85 2.26 7.72
CA ILE A 10 -3.64 2.23 6.27
C ILE A 10 -2.32 1.52 5.91
N ALA A 11 -1.23 1.79 6.64
CA ALA A 11 0.03 1.09 6.44
C ALA A 11 -0.11 -0.42 6.72
N GLU A 12 -0.78 -0.78 7.82
CA GLU A 12 -1.08 -2.17 8.16
C GLU A 12 -1.88 -2.88 7.05
N LEU A 13 -2.85 -2.21 6.45
CA LEU A 13 -3.60 -2.75 5.31
C LEU A 13 -2.66 -3.11 4.14
N GLY A 14 -1.68 -2.25 3.84
CA GLY A 14 -0.68 -2.51 2.81
C GLY A 14 0.21 -3.71 3.14
N TYR A 15 0.75 -3.79 4.37
CA TYR A 15 1.57 -4.93 4.80
C TYR A 15 0.82 -6.27 4.71
N LYS A 16 -0.47 -6.30 5.09
CA LYS A 16 -1.23 -7.56 5.00
C LYS A 16 -1.57 -7.96 3.57
N LEU A 17 -1.72 -7.00 2.66
CA LEU A 17 -1.79 -7.32 1.23
C LEU A 17 -0.47 -7.95 0.76
N ALA A 18 0.68 -7.39 1.15
CA ALA A 18 1.97 -7.97 0.82
C ALA A 18 2.15 -9.38 1.41
N GLU A 19 1.72 -9.62 2.64
CA GLU A 19 1.74 -10.94 3.27
C GLU A 19 0.86 -11.96 2.53
N ALA A 20 -0.35 -11.56 2.12
CA ALA A 20 -1.24 -12.40 1.32
C ALA A 20 -0.61 -12.77 -0.04
N LEU A 21 0.05 -11.81 -0.69
CA LEU A 21 0.76 -12.03 -1.94
C LEU A 21 1.98 -12.95 -1.76
N LYS A 22 2.72 -12.83 -0.64
CA LYS A 22 3.82 -13.74 -0.29
C LYS A 22 3.34 -15.17 -0.10
N LYS A 23 2.28 -15.38 0.69
CA LYS A 23 1.67 -16.71 0.88
C LYS A 23 1.23 -17.31 -0.46
N TYR A 24 0.64 -16.51 -1.35
CA TYR A 24 0.31 -16.95 -2.70
C TYR A 24 1.56 -17.38 -3.51
N ILE A 25 2.67 -16.65 -3.42
CA ILE A 25 3.93 -17.00 -4.10
C ILE A 25 4.44 -18.36 -3.61
N ASP A 26 4.45 -18.57 -2.29
CA ASP A 26 4.93 -19.80 -1.66
C ASP A 26 4.08 -21.01 -2.08
N GLU A 27 2.76 -20.85 -2.23
CA GLU A 27 1.85 -21.94 -2.63
C GLU A 27 1.93 -22.31 -4.12
N VAL A 28 2.33 -21.38 -5.00
CA VAL A 28 2.30 -21.59 -6.46
C VAL A 28 3.68 -21.94 -7.04
N GLU A 29 4.75 -21.88 -6.25
CA GLU A 29 6.17 -22.24 -6.53
C GLU A 29 6.83 -21.55 -7.75
N THR A 30 6.03 -20.99 -8.66
CA THR A 30 6.40 -20.43 -9.96
C THR A 30 5.70 -19.10 -10.19
N ALA A 31 5.62 -18.28 -9.14
CA ALA A 31 5.08 -16.94 -9.23
C ALA A 31 5.90 -16.08 -10.21
N GLU A 32 5.20 -15.36 -11.07
CA GLU A 32 5.81 -14.44 -12.03
C GLU A 32 6.60 -13.37 -11.28
N GLU A 33 7.78 -12.98 -11.79
CA GLU A 33 8.62 -11.91 -11.21
C GLU A 33 7.83 -10.60 -10.98
N SER A 34 6.81 -10.36 -11.79
CA SER A 34 5.90 -9.24 -11.63
C SER A 34 5.14 -9.26 -10.29
N ILE A 35 4.78 -10.42 -9.75
CA ILE A 35 4.09 -10.56 -8.45
C ILE A 35 5.07 -10.31 -7.31
N LYS A 36 6.29 -10.87 -7.39
CA LYS A 36 7.35 -10.64 -6.40
C LYS A 36 7.69 -9.16 -6.29
N ALA A 37 7.81 -8.48 -7.43
CA ALA A 37 8.07 -7.05 -7.45
C ALA A 37 6.89 -6.23 -6.92
N LEU A 38 5.64 -6.65 -7.15
CA LEU A 38 4.46 -6.02 -6.54
C LEU A 38 4.47 -6.13 -5.01
N VAL A 39 4.86 -7.28 -4.46
CA VAL A 39 5.03 -7.45 -3.01
C VAL A 39 6.00 -6.40 -2.47
N ILE A 40 7.18 -6.31 -3.07
CA ILE A 40 8.23 -5.37 -2.63
C ILE A 40 7.74 -3.92 -2.71
N GLU A 41 7.07 -3.55 -3.80
CA GLU A 41 6.52 -2.21 -3.99
C GLU A 41 5.47 -1.86 -2.92
N VAL A 42 4.57 -2.80 -2.61
CA VAL A 42 3.56 -2.62 -1.56
C VAL A 42 4.22 -2.50 -0.18
N GLU A 43 5.22 -3.32 0.15
CA GLU A 43 5.92 -3.24 1.45
C GLU A 43 6.65 -1.92 1.62
N GLN A 44 7.37 -1.47 0.59
CA GLN A 44 8.08 -0.19 0.61
C GLN A 44 7.13 1.00 0.77
N ALA A 45 6.04 1.01 0.00
CA ALA A 45 5.03 2.06 0.11
C ALA A 45 4.33 2.04 1.48
N SER A 46 4.02 0.86 2.02
CA SER A 46 3.45 0.70 3.36
C SER A 46 4.37 1.26 4.43
N SER A 47 5.68 0.97 4.34
CA SER A 47 6.69 1.51 5.25
C SER A 47 6.78 3.03 5.19
N HIS A 48 6.73 3.62 3.99
CA HIS A 48 6.74 5.08 3.90
C HIS A 48 5.46 5.71 4.43
N VAL A 49 4.29 5.08 4.23
CA VAL A 49 3.03 5.55 4.82
C VAL A 49 3.06 5.46 6.34
N ASP A 50 3.60 4.38 6.90
CA ASP A 50 3.81 4.27 8.34
C ASP A 50 4.74 5.40 8.86
N GLY A 51 5.79 5.73 8.10
CA GLY A 51 6.67 6.86 8.38
C GLY A 51 5.94 8.22 8.41
N LEU A 52 4.85 8.40 7.64
CA LEU A 52 4.03 9.61 7.72
C LEU A 52 3.36 9.77 9.07
N SER A 53 3.01 8.66 9.72
CA SER A 53 2.40 8.67 11.04
C SER A 53 3.38 9.27 12.06
N SER A 54 4.65 8.87 11.99
CA SER A 54 5.74 9.41 12.80
C SER A 54 5.98 10.90 12.53
N LEU A 55 5.99 11.31 11.25
CA LEU A 55 6.18 12.72 10.88
C LEU A 55 5.05 13.62 11.39
N ILE A 56 3.80 13.16 11.31
CA ILE A 56 2.65 13.92 11.81
C ILE A 56 2.65 13.97 13.34
N ASP A 57 3.04 12.88 14.01
CA ASP A 57 3.12 12.83 15.47
C ASP A 57 4.20 13.76 16.01
N GLU A 58 5.41 13.72 15.44
CA GLU A 58 6.49 14.65 15.78
C GLU A 58 6.10 16.11 15.53
N ASN A 59 5.31 16.37 14.48
CA ASN A 59 4.85 17.71 14.17
C ASN A 59 3.93 18.30 15.25
N GLN A 60 3.19 17.47 16.00
CA GLN A 60 2.36 17.97 17.11
C GLN A 60 3.19 18.64 18.20
N HIS A 61 4.46 18.25 18.33
CA HIS A 61 5.36 18.78 19.35
C HIS A 61 6.30 19.86 18.83
N THR A 62 6.64 19.81 17.54
CA THR A 62 7.70 20.64 16.96
C THR A 62 7.19 21.71 16.01
N THR A 63 5.95 21.58 15.50
CA THR A 63 5.33 22.48 14.50
C THR A 63 6.24 22.73 13.30
N PHE A 64 7.04 21.74 12.91
CA PHE A 64 7.86 21.86 11.71
C PHE A 64 6.93 21.93 10.50
N LEU A 65 6.15 20.88 10.21
CA LEU A 65 5.28 20.82 9.05
C LEU A 65 4.26 21.96 9.06
N SER A 66 4.30 22.75 7.99
CA SER A 66 3.19 23.64 7.65
C SER A 66 1.84 22.86 7.56
N PRO A 67 0.69 23.55 7.72
CA PRO A 67 -0.62 22.93 7.54
C PRO A 67 -0.77 22.23 6.17
N VAL A 68 -0.17 22.81 5.13
CA VAL A 68 -0.13 22.22 3.78
C VAL A 68 0.67 20.92 3.76
N GLY A 69 1.77 20.84 4.51
CA GLY A 69 2.56 19.62 4.67
C GLY A 69 1.78 18.50 5.37
N VAL A 70 1.07 18.82 6.45
CA VAL A 70 0.22 17.86 7.18
C VAL A 70 -0.89 17.32 6.29
N ASP A 71 -1.57 18.19 5.54
CA ASP A 71 -2.63 17.77 4.63
C ASP A 71 -2.08 16.93 3.46
N LYS A 72 -0.88 17.24 2.96
CA LYS A 72 -0.20 16.42 1.96
C LYS A 72 0.09 15.01 2.49
N CYS A 73 0.59 14.87 3.72
CA CYS A 73 0.79 13.55 4.35
C CYS A 73 -0.51 12.75 4.44
N ARG A 74 -1.58 13.37 4.93
CA ARG A 74 -2.90 12.70 5.01
C ARG A 74 -3.41 12.27 3.65
N ARG A 75 -3.28 13.13 2.65
CA ARG A 75 -3.69 12.83 1.27
C ARG A 75 -2.91 11.64 0.71
N LEU A 76 -1.59 11.61 0.86
CA LEU A 76 -0.76 10.50 0.39
C LEU A 76 -1.15 9.17 1.05
N ALA A 77 -1.48 9.17 2.35
CA ALA A 77 -2.00 7.98 3.02
C ALA A 77 -3.34 7.51 2.43
N VAL A 78 -4.27 8.44 2.18
CA VAL A 78 -5.57 8.13 1.55
C VAL A 78 -5.41 7.61 0.11
N ASP A 79 -4.52 8.22 -0.67
CA ASP A 79 -4.23 7.81 -2.05
C ASP A 79 -3.60 6.40 -2.07
N PHE A 80 -2.70 6.10 -1.13
CA PHE A 80 -2.17 4.76 -0.92
C PHE A 80 -3.26 3.75 -0.55
N LYS A 81 -4.15 4.07 0.41
CA LYS A 81 -5.30 3.21 0.76
C LYS A 81 -6.14 2.89 -0.47
N THR A 82 -6.48 3.90 -1.25
CA THR A 82 -7.31 3.76 -2.47
C THR A 82 -6.63 2.85 -3.49
N THR A 83 -5.31 3.02 -3.67
CA THR A 83 -4.49 2.18 -4.55
C THR A 83 -4.49 0.72 -4.10
N ILE A 84 -4.27 0.46 -2.81
CA ILE A 84 -4.28 -0.89 -2.22
C ILE A 84 -5.64 -1.56 -2.40
N LEU A 85 -6.74 -0.83 -2.18
CA LEU A 85 -8.10 -1.35 -2.40
C LEU A 85 -8.38 -1.63 -3.89
N THR A 86 -7.81 -0.83 -4.80
CA THR A 86 -7.91 -1.05 -6.25
C THR A 86 -7.14 -2.30 -6.67
N ILE A 87 -5.90 -2.47 -6.19
CA ILE A 87 -5.08 -3.67 -6.42
C ILE A 87 -5.80 -4.91 -5.91
N ARG A 88 -6.36 -4.83 -4.70
CA ARG A 88 -7.15 -5.90 -4.09
C ARG A 88 -8.39 -6.27 -4.92
N SER A 89 -9.13 -5.27 -5.40
CA SER A 89 -10.33 -5.49 -6.22
C SER A 89 -9.98 -6.11 -7.58
N ALA A 90 -8.91 -5.63 -8.22
CA ALA A 90 -8.32 -6.23 -9.41
C ALA A 90 -7.92 -7.70 -9.18
N LEU A 91 -7.43 -8.00 -7.97
CA LEU A 91 -7.07 -9.34 -7.54
C LEU A 91 -8.28 -10.23 -7.19
N GLY A 92 -9.49 -9.68 -7.23
CA GLY A 92 -10.74 -10.42 -7.17
C GLY A 92 -11.29 -10.62 -5.76
N ALA A 93 -10.81 -9.86 -4.77
CA ALA A 93 -11.46 -9.80 -3.47
C ALA A 93 -12.71 -8.92 -3.59
N THR A 94 -13.89 -9.54 -3.50
CA THR A 94 -15.18 -8.97 -3.91
C THR A 94 -15.85 -8.02 -2.91
N SER A 95 -15.18 -7.64 -1.83
CA SER A 95 -15.76 -6.75 -0.81
C SER A 95 -14.86 -5.56 -0.51
N GLU A 96 -15.24 -4.38 -1.00
CA GLU A 96 -14.62 -3.09 -0.62
C GLU A 96 -14.80 -2.78 0.88
N SER A 97 -15.81 -3.37 1.51
CA SER A 97 -16.18 -3.13 2.93
C SER A 97 -15.41 -3.99 3.93
N GLU A 98 -14.72 -5.03 3.46
CA GLU A 98 -14.11 -6.00 4.35
C GLU A 98 -12.70 -5.56 4.73
N THR A 99 -12.63 -4.73 5.77
CA THR A 99 -11.41 -4.37 6.51
C THR A 99 -10.93 -5.47 7.44
N ASP A 100 -11.64 -6.60 7.48
CA ASP A 100 -11.25 -7.79 8.23
C ASP A 100 -10.00 -8.41 7.60
N LEU A 101 -8.89 -8.07 8.22
CA LEU A 101 -7.53 -8.29 7.76
C LEU A 101 -7.22 -9.78 7.52
N ASP A 102 -7.82 -10.70 8.28
CA ASP A 102 -7.62 -12.14 8.11
C ASP A 102 -8.45 -12.70 6.95
N LYS A 103 -9.62 -12.12 6.70
CA LYS A 103 -10.45 -12.48 5.54
C LYS A 103 -9.86 -11.99 4.23
N ILE A 104 -9.08 -10.91 4.24
CA ILE A 104 -8.32 -10.45 3.06
C ILE A 104 -7.30 -11.51 2.66
N VAL A 105 -6.51 -12.01 3.61
CA VAL A 105 -5.52 -13.08 3.38
C VAL A 105 -6.23 -14.36 2.91
N ALA A 106 -7.31 -14.75 3.58
CA ALA A 106 -8.08 -15.94 3.21
C ALA A 106 -8.74 -15.82 1.82
N ALA A 107 -9.30 -14.66 1.46
CA ALA A 107 -9.94 -14.43 0.16
C ALA A 107 -8.96 -14.56 -1.02
N PHE A 108 -7.68 -14.20 -0.80
CA PHE A 108 -6.60 -14.45 -1.76
C PHE A 108 -6.34 -15.95 -1.96
N LEU A 109 -6.29 -16.71 -0.86
CA LEU A 109 -5.99 -18.14 -0.86
C LEU A 109 -7.15 -18.99 -1.41
N ILE A 110 -8.40 -18.51 -1.32
CA ILE A 110 -9.59 -19.28 -1.70
C ILE A 110 -9.80 -19.38 -3.22
N LYS A 111 -9.25 -18.45 -4.01
CA LYS A 111 -9.20 -18.62 -5.47
C LYS A 111 -7.80 -19.04 -5.86
N LYS A 112 -7.62 -20.34 -6.12
CA LYS A 112 -6.62 -20.86 -7.07
C LYS A 112 -6.84 -20.19 -8.43
N ARG A 113 -6.51 -18.90 -8.57
CA ARG A 113 -6.39 -18.23 -9.86
C ARG A 113 -5.33 -19.01 -10.60
N GLN A 114 -5.78 -19.74 -11.61
CA GLN A 114 -4.94 -20.70 -12.28
C GLN A 114 -3.74 -19.95 -12.86
N ARG A 115 -2.54 -20.51 -12.72
CA ARG A 115 -1.25 -19.94 -13.13
C ARG A 115 -1.28 -19.20 -14.49
N TRP A 116 -2.09 -19.66 -15.44
CA TRP A 116 -2.23 -19.07 -16.77
C TRP A 116 -3.03 -17.74 -16.84
N GLN A 117 -3.78 -17.41 -15.80
CA GLN A 117 -4.54 -16.15 -15.72
C GLN A 117 -3.66 -14.96 -15.32
N TRP A 118 -2.50 -15.22 -14.71
CA TRP A 118 -1.60 -14.16 -14.22
C TRP A 118 -1.02 -13.25 -15.30
N PRO A 119 -0.54 -13.74 -16.45
CA PRO A 119 -0.05 -12.86 -17.51
C PRO A 119 -1.13 -11.90 -18.04
N LEU A 120 -2.40 -12.33 -18.02
CA LEU A 120 -3.53 -11.47 -18.39
C LEU A 120 -3.84 -10.47 -17.28
N LEU A 121 -3.79 -10.91 -16.03
CA LEU A 121 -4.07 -10.06 -14.88
C LEU A 121 -2.99 -8.98 -14.68
N SER A 122 -1.72 -9.36 -14.73
CA SER A 122 -0.57 -8.48 -14.53
C SER A 122 -0.57 -7.37 -15.57
N ARG A 123 -0.84 -7.71 -16.84
CA ARG A 123 -0.80 -6.76 -17.96
C ARG A 123 -2.04 -5.90 -18.10
N LYS A 124 -3.25 -6.45 -17.90
CA LYS A 124 -4.49 -5.72 -18.18
C LYS A 124 -5.13 -5.07 -16.98
N VAL A 125 -5.01 -5.69 -15.80
CA VAL A 125 -5.78 -5.27 -14.62
C VAL A 125 -4.88 -4.61 -13.58
N LEU A 126 -3.65 -5.08 -13.42
CA LEU A 126 -2.71 -4.55 -12.43
C LEU A 126 -1.76 -3.47 -12.96
N ALA A 127 -1.65 -3.27 -14.28
CA ALA A 127 -0.71 -2.31 -14.84
C ALA A 127 -0.92 -0.88 -14.31
N ALA A 128 -2.13 -0.33 -14.45
CA ALA A 128 -2.46 1.01 -13.98
C ALA A 128 -2.33 1.20 -12.45
N PRO A 129 -2.92 0.35 -11.59
CA PRO A 129 -2.78 0.56 -10.15
C PRO A 129 -1.35 0.33 -9.64
N ARG A 130 -0.54 -0.48 -10.34
CA ARG A 130 0.87 -0.66 -10.02
C ARG A 130 1.73 0.53 -10.43
N GLU A 131 1.48 1.11 -11.60
CA GLU A 131 2.11 2.36 -12.01
C GLU A 131 1.86 3.46 -10.98
N HIS A 132 0.60 3.62 -10.56
CA HIS A 132 0.23 4.58 -9.53
C HIS A 132 0.86 4.28 -8.16
N LEU A 133 0.97 3.00 -7.77
CA LEU A 133 1.71 2.60 -6.57
C LEU A 133 3.21 3.01 -6.67
N GLY A 134 3.80 2.89 -7.85
CA GLY A 134 5.17 3.33 -8.13
C GLY A 134 5.35 4.84 -7.96
N GLU A 135 4.43 5.64 -8.50
CA GLU A 135 4.38 7.09 -8.34
C GLU A 135 4.24 7.47 -6.85
N LEU A 136 3.25 6.89 -6.16
CA LEU A 136 3.01 7.12 -4.75
C LEU A 136 4.24 6.80 -3.90
N LYS A 137 4.93 5.69 -4.19
CA LYS A 137 6.16 5.32 -3.49
C LYS A 137 7.23 6.41 -3.62
N LEU A 138 7.42 6.95 -4.82
CA LEU A 138 8.39 8.02 -5.07
C LEU A 138 7.98 9.32 -4.37
N GLU A 139 6.70 9.69 -4.42
CA GLU A 139 6.20 10.88 -3.73
C GLU A 139 6.36 10.77 -2.21
N LEU A 140 6.02 9.61 -1.64
CA LEU A 140 6.20 9.31 -0.23
C LEU A 140 7.68 9.39 0.15
N GLN A 141 8.57 8.78 -0.65
CA GLN A 141 10.01 8.81 -0.40
C GLN A 141 10.57 10.24 -0.46
N LEU A 142 10.19 11.01 -1.47
CA LEU A 142 10.59 12.41 -1.61
C LEU A 142 10.11 13.24 -0.43
N LEU A 143 8.89 13.02 0.06
CA LEU A 143 8.37 13.72 1.22
C LEU A 143 9.14 13.36 2.49
N MET A 144 9.45 12.08 2.74
CA MET A 144 10.26 11.68 3.89
C MET A 144 11.67 12.27 3.85
N VAL A 145 12.32 12.26 2.68
CA VAL A 145 13.66 12.85 2.51
C VAL A 145 13.61 14.37 2.69
N SER A 146 12.58 15.03 2.16
CA SER A 146 12.45 16.49 2.27
C SER A 146 12.18 16.91 3.72
N ALA A 147 11.32 16.19 4.44
CA ALA A 147 11.00 16.44 5.84
C ALA A 147 12.21 16.23 6.78
N THR A 148 13.08 15.27 6.48
CA THR A 148 14.30 15.01 7.24
C THR A 148 15.43 15.99 6.90
N ALA A 149 15.55 16.40 5.63
CA ALA A 149 16.61 17.28 5.18
C ALA A 149 16.34 18.77 5.50
N HIS A 150 15.08 19.19 5.44
CA HIS A 150 14.65 20.56 5.66
C HIS A 150 13.51 20.45 6.67
N LYS A 151 13.62 21.06 7.85
CA LYS A 151 12.46 21.24 8.73
C LYS A 151 11.44 22.09 7.96
N LEU A 152 10.61 21.42 7.16
CA LEU A 152 9.53 21.95 6.30
C LEU A 152 8.40 22.46 7.16
#